data_AF-A0A7U5K9N7-F1
#
_entry.id   AF-A0A7U5K9N7-F1
#
_cell.length_a   1.000
_cell.length_b   1.000
_cell.length_c   1.000
_cell.angle_alpha   90.00
_cell.angle_beta   90.00
_cell.angle_gamma   90.00
#
_symmetry.space_group_name_H-M   'P 1'
#
loop_
_entity.id
_entity.type
_entity.pdbx_description
1 polymer ?
#
loop_
_entity_poly.entity_id
_entity_poly.type
_entity_poly.pdbx_seq_one_letter_code
_entity_poly.pdbx_strand_id
1 'polypeptide(L)'
;MKNIMRRMNTESGRINFGVEALGWGLWFDDEVVDEFKPIFTDEQLDAAFTTDHVALLHTVLAVDATPDREWCSIAAGGRTNSGGVHGVVGYHGPLNIQAATAAVLQAVRDADPVAIIIDPKSAAWVIADAIRDAGLMSRR
;
A
#
# COMPACT_ATOMS: atom_id res chain seq x y z
N MET A 1 -3.25 17.23 -16.01
CA MET A 1 -1.92 17.19 -16.66
C MET A 1 -1.35 18.54 -17.07
N LYS A 2 -2.09 19.43 -17.78
CA LYS A 2 -1.56 20.74 -18.23
C LYS A 2 -0.89 21.59 -17.12
N ASN A 3 -1.44 21.59 -15.90
CA ASN A 3 -0.91 22.39 -14.80
C ASN A 3 0.38 21.82 -14.17
N ILE A 4 0.59 20.51 -14.25
CA ILE A 4 1.81 19.86 -13.71
C ILE A 4 2.97 20.03 -14.69
N MET A 5 2.72 19.85 -16.00
CA MET A 5 3.75 20.06 -17.04
C MET A 5 4.27 21.51 -17.08
N ARG A 6 3.42 22.50 -16.74
CA ARG A 6 3.81 23.92 -16.71
C ARG A 6 4.89 24.24 -15.65
N ARG A 7 5.04 23.40 -14.62
CA ARG A 7 5.98 23.61 -13.50
C ARG A 7 7.29 22.82 -13.65
N MET A 8 7.47 22.02 -14.71
CA MET A 8 8.70 21.23 -14.92
C MET A 8 9.96 22.08 -15.17
N ASN A 9 9.81 23.38 -15.40
CA ASN A 9 10.93 24.30 -15.53
C ASN A 9 11.69 24.52 -14.21
N THR A 10 11.07 24.25 -13.05
CA THR A 10 11.74 24.30 -11.74
C THR A 10 12.09 22.89 -11.25
N GLU A 11 13.08 22.80 -10.36
CA GLU A 11 13.48 21.54 -9.72
C GLU A 11 12.34 20.92 -8.90
N SER A 12 11.71 21.71 -8.03
CA SER A 12 10.55 21.25 -7.23
C SER A 12 9.37 20.81 -8.08
N GLY A 13 9.20 21.37 -9.29
CA GLY A 13 8.15 20.96 -10.22
C GLY A 13 8.47 19.66 -10.97
N ARG A 14 9.75 19.36 -11.21
CA ARG A 14 10.19 18.06 -11.73
C ARG A 14 10.01 16.96 -10.69
N ILE A 15 10.35 17.22 -9.43
CA ILE A 15 10.15 16.29 -8.31
C ILE A 15 8.66 16.01 -8.11
N ASN A 16 7.82 17.06 -8.05
CA ASN A 16 6.36 16.88 -7.95
C ASN A 16 5.77 16.12 -9.14
N PHE A 17 6.28 16.34 -10.36
CA PHE A 17 5.84 15.55 -11.52
C PHE A 17 6.29 14.08 -11.40
N GLY A 18 7.49 13.82 -10.89
CA GLY A 18 7.95 12.47 -10.56
C GLY A 18 6.99 11.76 -9.62
N VAL A 19 6.63 12.40 -8.50
CA VAL A 19 5.70 11.85 -7.50
C VAL A 19 4.30 11.66 -8.08
N GLU A 20 3.70 12.72 -8.62
CA GLU A 20 2.27 12.75 -9.00
C GLU A 20 1.96 12.05 -10.33
N ALA A 21 2.90 12.06 -11.27
CA ALA A 21 2.68 11.56 -12.62
C ALA A 21 3.42 10.25 -12.93
N LEU A 22 4.58 10.02 -12.32
CA LEU A 22 5.42 8.84 -12.59
C LEU A 22 5.46 7.86 -11.42
N GLY A 23 4.94 8.22 -10.25
CA GLY A 23 5.04 7.39 -9.03
C GLY A 23 6.47 7.26 -8.52
N TRP A 24 7.41 8.09 -9.00
CA TRP A 24 8.82 8.06 -8.64
C TRP A 24 9.18 9.36 -7.93
N GLY A 25 9.27 9.30 -6.60
CA GLY A 25 9.77 10.38 -5.76
C GLY A 25 11.25 10.19 -5.43
N LEU A 26 11.93 11.28 -5.07
CA LEU A 26 13.12 11.19 -4.23
C LEU A 26 12.63 10.75 -2.85
N TRP A 27 12.66 9.45 -2.62
CA TRP A 27 12.53 8.89 -1.29
C TRP A 27 13.89 9.10 -0.62
N PHE A 28 13.90 10.01 0.35
CA PHE A 28 14.96 10.46 1.26
C PHE A 28 16.40 10.05 0.88
N ASP A 29 17.26 11.05 0.67
CA ASP A 29 18.69 10.84 0.82
C ASP A 29 18.98 10.81 2.33
N ASP A 30 19.59 9.73 2.83
CA ASP A 30 19.89 9.53 4.26
C ASP A 30 20.77 10.66 4.85
N GLU A 31 21.31 11.52 4.00
CA GLU A 31 22.18 12.65 4.35
C GLU A 31 21.44 13.98 4.63
N VAL A 32 20.11 14.07 4.41
CA VAL A 32 19.31 15.30 4.66
C VAL A 32 18.28 15.10 5.76
N VAL A 33 18.76 14.73 6.95
CA VAL A 33 17.94 14.39 8.13
C VAL A 33 17.21 15.63 8.71
N ASP A 34 17.72 16.84 8.49
CA ASP A 34 17.23 18.05 9.18
C ASP A 34 15.93 18.66 8.63
N GLU A 35 15.47 18.28 7.44
CA GLU A 35 14.20 18.80 6.86
C GLU A 35 13.03 17.80 6.91
N PHE A 36 13.26 16.56 7.32
CA PHE A 36 12.20 15.55 7.39
C PHE A 36 11.39 15.70 8.67
N LYS A 37 10.14 16.16 8.53
CA LYS A 37 9.14 16.10 9.59
C LYS A 37 8.17 14.96 9.30
N PRO A 38 8.24 13.82 10.01
CA PRO A 38 7.32 12.73 9.80
C PRO A 38 5.89 13.14 10.15
N ILE A 39 4.91 12.55 9.46
CA ILE A 39 3.48 12.79 9.73
C ILE A 39 3.10 12.25 11.11
N PHE A 40 3.71 11.12 11.50
CA PHE A 40 3.58 10.49 12.80
C PHE A 40 4.94 10.41 13.47
N THR A 41 5.05 10.75 14.75
CA THR A 41 6.27 10.50 15.52
C THR A 41 6.40 9.02 15.86
N ASP A 42 7.60 8.57 16.20
CA ASP A 42 7.83 7.19 16.63
C ASP A 42 6.98 6.85 17.86
N GLU A 43 6.82 7.78 18.81
CA GLU A 43 5.96 7.57 19.97
C GLU A 43 4.49 7.41 19.60
N GLN A 44 4.01 8.09 18.54
CA GLN A 44 2.65 7.92 18.04
C GLN A 44 2.45 6.56 17.38
N LEU A 45 3.47 6.05 16.67
CA LEU A 45 3.46 4.73 16.06
C LEU A 45 3.51 3.63 17.13
N ASP A 46 4.45 3.72 18.07
CA ASP A 46 4.61 2.76 19.17
C ASP A 46 3.34 2.65 20.02
N ALA A 47 2.69 3.78 20.30
CA ALA A 47 1.41 3.78 21.03
C ALA A 47 0.24 3.17 20.24
N ALA A 48 0.33 3.12 18.90
CA ALA A 48 -0.68 2.53 18.04
C ALA A 48 -0.48 1.02 17.83
N PHE A 49 0.74 0.51 17.99
CA PHE A 49 1.02 -0.91 17.90
C PHE A 49 0.50 -1.67 19.12
N THR A 50 0.00 -2.87 18.87
CA THR A 50 -0.38 -3.80 19.92
C THR A 50 -0.09 -5.23 19.48
N THR A 51 0.15 -6.10 20.47
CA THR A 51 0.23 -7.56 20.26
C THR A 51 -1.08 -8.25 20.61
N ASP A 52 -2.04 -7.51 21.17
CA ASP A 52 -3.36 -8.03 21.49
C ASP A 52 -4.17 -8.26 20.20
N HIS A 53 -5.03 -9.27 20.24
CA HIS A 53 -5.98 -9.48 19.17
C HIS A 53 -7.01 -8.35 19.12
N VAL A 54 -7.12 -7.68 17.97
CA VAL A 54 -8.12 -6.64 17.73
C VAL A 54 -9.18 -7.16 16.74
N ALA A 55 -10.40 -7.35 17.23
CA ALA A 55 -11.51 -7.76 16.39
C ALA A 55 -11.95 -6.62 15.44
N LEU A 56 -12.07 -6.96 14.14
CA LEU A 56 -12.54 -6.06 13.09
C LEU A 56 -14.01 -6.35 12.74
N LEU A 57 -14.80 -5.31 12.49
CA LEU A 57 -16.20 -5.41 12.05
C LEU A 57 -16.31 -5.88 10.59
N HIS A 58 -15.50 -5.27 9.72
CA HIS A 58 -15.37 -5.61 8.32
C HIS A 58 -13.91 -5.43 7.92
N THR A 59 -13.43 -6.31 7.04
CA THR A 59 -12.03 -6.29 6.60
C THR A 59 -11.94 -5.89 5.13
N VAL A 60 -10.92 -5.11 4.80
CA VAL A 60 -10.48 -4.83 3.44
C VAL A 60 -9.02 -5.28 3.33
N LEU A 61 -8.65 -5.82 2.17
CA LEU A 61 -7.25 -6.10 1.86
C LEU A 61 -6.66 -5.00 0.98
N ALA A 62 -5.43 -4.61 1.25
CA ALA A 62 -4.62 -3.75 0.39
C ALA A 62 -3.37 -4.51 -0.04
N VAL A 63 -3.03 -4.42 -1.34
CA VAL A 63 -1.78 -4.96 -1.88
C VAL A 63 -0.98 -3.82 -2.46
N ASP A 64 0.28 -3.73 -2.07
CA ASP A 64 1.22 -2.77 -2.64
C ASP A 64 2.59 -3.40 -2.82
N ALA A 65 3.37 -2.84 -3.75
CA ALA A 65 4.71 -3.29 -4.05
C ALA A 65 5.63 -2.10 -4.28
N THR A 66 6.91 -2.27 -3.96
CA THR A 66 7.91 -1.23 -4.16
C THR A 66 8.02 -0.87 -5.65
N PRO A 67 8.34 0.39 -5.99
CA PRO A 67 8.43 0.82 -7.39
C PRO A 67 9.42 0.02 -8.24
N ASP A 68 10.51 -0.45 -7.63
CA ASP A 68 11.53 -1.32 -8.24
C ASP A 68 11.09 -2.78 -8.41
N ARG A 69 9.90 -3.13 -7.91
CA ARG A 69 9.29 -4.47 -7.94
C ARG A 69 10.04 -5.51 -7.10
N GLU A 70 10.86 -5.09 -6.16
CA GLU A 70 11.58 -6.03 -5.29
C GLU A 70 10.66 -6.63 -4.23
N TRP A 71 9.86 -5.80 -3.56
CA TRP A 71 9.06 -6.19 -2.41
C TRP A 71 7.56 -6.01 -2.65
N CYS A 72 6.76 -6.85 -1.99
CA CYS A 72 5.31 -6.83 -1.99
C CYS A 72 4.80 -6.99 -0.56
N SER A 73 3.82 -6.18 -0.19
CA SER A 73 3.13 -6.25 1.10
C SER A 73 1.62 -6.45 0.89
N ILE A 74 1.02 -7.29 1.72
CA ILE A 74 -0.43 -7.45 1.78
C ILE A 74 -0.87 -7.14 3.20
N ALA A 75 -1.73 -6.15 3.34
CA ALA A 75 -2.28 -5.72 4.61
C ALA A 75 -3.79 -5.95 4.66
N ALA A 76 -4.28 -6.35 5.82
CA ALA A 76 -5.69 -6.35 6.16
C ALA A 76 -5.99 -5.15 7.07
N GLY A 77 -7.11 -4.46 6.85
CA GLY A 77 -7.52 -3.33 7.67
C GLY A 77 -9.02 -3.23 7.80
N GLY A 78 -9.49 -2.68 8.92
CA GLY A 78 -10.91 -2.59 9.22
C GLY A 78 -11.25 -1.66 10.36
N ARG A 79 -12.55 -1.43 10.56
CA ARG A 79 -13.07 -0.72 11.74
C ARG A 79 -13.12 -1.66 12.94
N THR A 80 -12.77 -1.14 14.11
CA THR A 80 -12.86 -1.89 15.38
C THR A 80 -14.22 -1.69 16.04
N ASN A 81 -14.57 -2.56 17.00
CA ASN A 81 -15.78 -2.43 17.82
C ASN A 81 -15.80 -1.14 18.67
N SER A 82 -14.62 -0.59 18.99
CA SER A 82 -14.47 0.67 19.73
C SER A 82 -14.61 1.93 18.85
N GLY A 83 -14.91 1.78 17.56
CA GLY A 83 -15.08 2.87 16.61
C GLY A 83 -13.79 3.37 15.96
N GLY A 84 -12.64 2.76 16.29
CA GLY A 84 -11.34 3.05 15.68
C GLY A 84 -11.11 2.28 14.38
N VAL A 85 -9.87 2.34 13.90
CA VAL A 85 -9.37 1.52 12.78
C VAL A 85 -8.16 0.73 13.26
N HIS A 86 -8.01 -0.48 12.75
CA HIS A 86 -6.83 -1.29 12.99
C HIS A 86 -6.48 -2.07 11.73
N GLY A 87 -5.20 -2.38 11.58
CA GLY A 87 -4.71 -3.13 10.43
C GLY A 87 -3.45 -3.90 10.77
N VAL A 88 -3.17 -4.90 9.94
CA VAL A 88 -2.05 -5.82 10.09
C VAL A 88 -1.45 -6.11 8.72
N VAL A 89 -0.13 -6.17 8.64
CA VAL A 89 0.59 -6.68 7.47
C VAL A 89 0.70 -8.20 7.63
N GLY A 90 -0.07 -8.94 6.83
CA GLY A 90 -0.11 -10.41 6.87
C GLY A 90 0.94 -11.07 5.98
N TYR A 91 1.45 -10.33 4.99
CA TYR A 91 2.51 -10.79 4.09
C TYR A 91 3.44 -9.64 3.77
N HIS A 92 4.73 -9.90 3.84
CA HIS A 92 5.79 -9.05 3.31
C HIS A 92 6.89 -9.94 2.75
N GLY A 93 7.20 -9.79 1.46
CA GLY A 93 8.18 -10.63 0.80
C GLY A 93 8.44 -10.21 -0.64
N PRO A 94 9.27 -10.96 -1.39
CA PRO A 94 9.57 -10.61 -2.77
C PRO A 94 8.32 -10.56 -3.65
N LEU A 95 8.25 -9.64 -4.62
CA LEU A 95 7.15 -9.61 -5.59
C LEU A 95 7.27 -10.78 -6.59
N ASN A 96 6.87 -11.96 -6.13
CA ASN A 96 6.65 -13.14 -6.95
C ASN A 96 5.14 -13.29 -7.19
N ILE A 97 4.70 -13.28 -8.44
CA ILE A 97 3.28 -13.30 -8.81
C ILE A 97 2.55 -14.50 -8.17
N GLN A 98 3.15 -15.69 -8.19
CA GLN A 98 2.51 -16.88 -7.62
C GLN A 98 2.38 -16.77 -6.09
N ALA A 99 3.44 -16.38 -5.40
CA ALA A 99 3.47 -16.26 -3.95
C ALA A 99 2.54 -15.14 -3.45
N ALA A 100 2.59 -13.96 -4.07
CA ALA A 100 1.73 -12.84 -3.73
C ALA A 100 0.25 -13.18 -4.00
N THR A 101 -0.07 -13.80 -5.14
CA THR A 101 -1.45 -14.25 -5.41
C THR A 101 -1.90 -15.28 -4.39
N ALA A 102 -1.08 -16.28 -4.07
CA ALA A 102 -1.41 -17.29 -3.06
C ALA A 102 -1.65 -16.66 -1.69
N ALA A 103 -0.85 -15.66 -1.30
CA ALA A 103 -1.01 -14.92 -0.06
C ALA A 103 -2.32 -14.11 -0.04
N VAL A 104 -2.70 -13.46 -1.14
CA VAL A 104 -4.02 -12.81 -1.26
C VAL A 104 -5.15 -13.81 -1.12
N LEU A 105 -5.08 -14.95 -1.82
CA LEU A 105 -6.11 -15.99 -1.73
C LEU A 105 -6.23 -16.57 -0.32
N GLN A 106 -5.12 -16.72 0.39
CA GLN A 106 -5.11 -17.14 1.78
C GLN A 106 -5.76 -16.09 2.68
N ALA A 107 -5.36 -14.83 2.55
CA ALA A 107 -5.95 -13.73 3.31
C ALA A 107 -7.46 -13.58 3.06
N VAL A 108 -7.93 -13.83 1.83
CA VAL A 108 -9.36 -13.85 1.50
C VAL A 108 -10.09 -14.97 2.24
N ARG A 109 -9.51 -16.17 2.31
CA ARG A 109 -10.10 -17.29 3.07
C ARG A 109 -10.15 -17.02 4.57
N ASP A 110 -9.10 -16.40 5.11
CA ASP A 110 -8.96 -16.22 6.55
C ASP A 110 -9.76 -15.02 7.08
N ALA A 111 -9.89 -13.96 6.28
CA ALA A 111 -10.44 -12.68 6.72
C ALA A 111 -11.77 -12.28 6.07
N ASP A 112 -12.26 -13.04 5.08
CA ASP A 112 -13.50 -12.78 4.32
C ASP A 112 -13.70 -11.28 3.98
N PRO A 113 -12.74 -10.66 3.26
CA PRO A 113 -12.72 -9.22 3.08
C PRO A 113 -13.83 -8.76 2.12
N VAL A 114 -14.42 -7.60 2.41
CA VAL A 114 -15.46 -7.00 1.56
C VAL A 114 -14.89 -6.38 0.28
N ALA A 115 -13.57 -6.13 0.24
CA ALA A 115 -12.88 -5.60 -0.92
C ALA A 115 -11.38 -5.94 -0.90
N ILE A 116 -10.79 -6.00 -2.09
CA ILE A 116 -9.35 -6.03 -2.33
C ILE A 116 -8.99 -4.74 -3.10
N ILE A 117 -8.05 -3.97 -2.57
CA ILE A 117 -7.60 -2.70 -3.13
C ILE A 117 -6.18 -2.87 -3.64
N ILE A 118 -5.97 -2.52 -4.91
CA ILE A 118 -4.67 -2.45 -5.56
C ILE A 118 -4.68 -1.15 -6.37
N ASP A 119 -3.67 -0.29 -6.17
CA ASP A 119 -3.52 0.89 -7.03
C ASP A 119 -3.18 0.43 -8.46
N PRO A 120 -3.98 0.80 -9.49
CA PRO A 120 -3.68 0.47 -10.88
C PRO A 120 -2.34 0.98 -11.40
N LYS A 121 -1.73 1.96 -10.72
CA LYS A 121 -0.40 2.47 -11.03
C LYS A 121 0.72 1.79 -10.25
N SER A 122 0.40 1.02 -9.21
CA SER A 122 1.40 0.29 -8.42
C SER A 122 1.97 -0.87 -9.22
N ALA A 123 3.23 -1.22 -8.92
CA ALA A 123 3.85 -2.45 -9.40
C ALA A 123 3.02 -3.69 -9.04
N ALA A 124 2.26 -3.64 -7.94
CA ALA A 124 1.38 -4.71 -7.50
C ALA A 124 0.25 -5.03 -8.50
N TRP A 125 -0.10 -4.10 -9.41
CA TRP A 125 -1.17 -4.35 -10.39
C TRP A 125 -0.91 -5.57 -11.29
N VAL A 126 0.34 -6.02 -11.40
CA VAL A 126 0.72 -7.25 -12.13
C VAL A 126 -0.02 -8.50 -11.65
N ILE A 127 -0.47 -8.55 -10.39
CA ILE A 127 -1.23 -9.70 -9.86
C ILE A 127 -2.75 -9.57 -10.02
N ALA A 128 -3.24 -8.41 -10.49
CA ALA A 128 -4.68 -8.15 -10.58
C ALA A 128 -5.40 -9.14 -11.52
N ASP A 129 -4.76 -9.55 -12.62
CA ASP A 129 -5.33 -10.52 -13.55
C ASP A 129 -5.46 -11.91 -12.91
N ALA A 130 -4.44 -12.34 -12.15
CA ALA A 130 -4.48 -13.62 -11.43
C ALA A 130 -5.57 -13.64 -10.34
N ILE A 131 -5.77 -12.54 -9.63
CA ILE A 131 -6.86 -12.39 -8.66
C ILE A 131 -8.22 -12.37 -9.36
N ARG A 132 -8.31 -11.74 -10.54
CA ARG A 132 -9.55 -11.72 -11.35
C ARG A 132 -9.92 -13.11 -11.86
N ASP A 133 -8.93 -13.87 -12.33
CA ASP A 133 -9.14 -15.25 -12.80
C ASP A 133 -9.56 -16.18 -11.67
N ALA A 134 -9.18 -15.89 -10.43
CA ALA A 134 -9.68 -16.57 -9.24
C ALA A 134 -11.12 -16.17 -8.85
N GLY A 135 -11.77 -15.27 -9.59
CA GLY A 135 -13.15 -14.83 -9.37
C GLY A 135 -13.32 -13.74 -8.31
N LEU A 136 -12.24 -13.11 -7.85
CA LEU A 136 -12.24 -12.17 -6.72
C LEU A 136 -12.19 -10.68 -7.12
N MET A 137 -12.11 -10.38 -8.42
CA MET A 137 -12.24 -9.02 -8.94
C MET A 137 -13.35 -8.93 -9.99
N SER A 138 -14.11 -7.84 -9.95
CA SER A 138 -15.13 -7.50 -10.95
C SER A 138 -14.48 -7.14 -12.30
N ARG A 139 -15.05 -7.62 -13.41
CA ARG A 139 -14.71 -7.16 -14.77
C ARG A 139 -15.31 -5.77 -14.95
N ARG A 140 -14.48 -4.73 -14.97
CA ARG A 140 -14.85 -3.42 -15.52
C ARG A 140 -14.28 -3.28 -16.92
#